data_AF-A0A533S068-F1
#
_entry.id   AF-A0A533S068-F1
#
_cell.length_a   1.000
_cell.length_b   1.000
_cell.length_c   1.000
_cell.angle_alpha   90.00
_cell.angle_beta   90.00
_cell.angle_gamma   90.00
#
_symmetry.space_group_name_H-M   'P 1'
#
loop_
_entity.id
_entity.type
_entity.pdbx_description
1 polymer ?
#
loop_
_entity_poly.entity_id
_entity_poly.type
_entity_poly.pdbx_seq_one_letter_code
_entity_poly.pdbx_strand_id
1 'polypeptide(L)' 'MRCGFCGYEFREEDANQGCSSCPLTSACNKIKCPRCNYENPPEPSLVRNIRKLFKKSGS' A
#
# COMPACT_ATOMS: atom_id res chain seq x y z
N MET A 1 5.28 -3.61 0.05
CA MET A 1 5.62 -2.44 -0.77
C MET A 1 6.85 -1.74 -0.19
N ARG A 2 7.55 -0.92 -0.99
CA ARG A 2 8.74 -0.19 -0.56
C ARG A 2 8.46 1.32 -0.58
N CYS A 3 8.81 2.02 0.48
CA CYS A 3 8.66 3.48 0.56
C CYS A 3 9.55 4.17 -0.47
N GLY A 4 8.98 5.06 -1.30
CA GLY A 4 9.73 5.84 -2.28
C GLY A 4 10.67 6.90 -1.69
N PHE A 5 10.53 7.20 -0.40
CA PHE A 5 11.36 8.20 0.29
C PHE A 5 12.46 7.55 1.16
N CYS A 6 12.09 6.76 2.16
CA CYS A 6 13.06 6.17 3.11
C CYS A 6 13.50 4.74 2.75
N GLY A 7 12.93 4.15 1.70
CA GLY A 7 13.28 2.81 1.26
C GLY A 7 12.82 1.66 2.15
N TYR A 8 12.08 1.92 3.24
CA TYR A 8 11.56 0.90 4.15
C TYR A 8 10.55 -0.02 3.45
N GLU A 9 10.64 -1.32 3.72
CA GLU A 9 9.73 -2.34 3.20
C GLU A 9 8.68 -2.69 4.26
N PHE A 10 7.40 -2.62 3.87
CA PHE A 10 6.25 -2.86 4.74
C PHE A 10 5.09 -3.45 3.93
N ARG A 11 4.10 -4.07 4.58
CA ARG A 11 2.90 -4.54 3.87
C ARG A 11 1.93 -3.38 3.68
N GLU A 12 1.10 -3.45 2.64
CA GLU A 12 0.11 -2.41 2.37
C GLU A 12 -0.92 -2.30 3.52
N GLU A 13 -1.23 -3.40 4.20
CA GLU A 13 -2.07 -3.44 5.42
C GLU A 13 -1.49 -2.58 6.56
N ASP A 14 -0.17 -2.47 6.66
CA ASP A 14 0.52 -1.67 7.68
C ASP A 14 0.57 -0.18 7.32
N ALA A 15 0.27 0.17 6.07
CA ALA A 15 0.43 1.54 5.56
C ALA A 15 -0.49 2.58 6.21
N ASN A 16 -1.58 2.11 6.84
CA ASN A 16 -2.59 2.96 7.44
C ASN A 16 -2.68 2.80 8.97
N GLN A 17 -1.70 2.14 9.61
CA GLN A 17 -1.65 2.02 11.07
C GLN A 17 -1.70 3.37 11.80
N GLY A 18 -1.07 4.42 11.23
CA GLY A 18 -1.14 5.77 11.80
C GLY A 18 -2.51 6.44 11.68
N CYS A 19 -3.43 5.86 10.92
CA CYS A 19 -4.79 6.38 10.68
C CYS A 19 -5.87 5.55 11.38
N SER A 20 -5.54 4.57 12.22
CA SER A 20 -6.54 3.69 12.86
C SER A 20 -7.61 4.43 13.67
N SER A 21 -7.30 5.63 14.20
CA SER A 21 -8.26 6.48 14.92
C SER A 21 -9.05 7.45 14.03
N CYS A 22 -8.75 7.51 12.73
CA CYS A 22 -9.45 8.38 11.79
C CYS A 22 -10.75 7.70 11.31
N PRO A 23 -11.93 8.33 11.50
CA PRO A 23 -13.21 7.74 11.09
C PRO A 23 -13.34 7.56 9.57
N LEU A 24 -12.49 8.23 8.78
CA LEU A 24 -12.48 8.13 7.32
C LEU A 24 -11.58 7.00 6.80
N THR A 25 -10.89 6.25 7.67
CA THR A 25 -9.91 5.23 7.24
C THR A 25 -10.49 4.16 6.33
N SER A 26 -11.76 3.78 6.48
CA SER A 26 -12.40 2.80 5.58
C SER A 26 -12.60 3.31 4.15
N ALA A 27 -12.59 4.63 3.93
CA ALA A 27 -12.80 5.27 2.62
C ALA A 27 -11.54 6.01 2.10
N CYS A 28 -10.51 6.15 2.94
CA CYS A 28 -9.28 6.84 2.62
C CYS A 28 -8.32 5.88 1.90
N ASN A 29 -8.03 6.13 0.63
CA ASN A 29 -7.10 5.33 -0.18
C ASN A 29 -5.65 5.86 -0.16
N LYS A 30 -5.29 6.67 0.86
CA LYS A 30 -3.91 7.12 1.04
C LYS A 30 -3.09 5.99 1.67
N ILE A 31 -1.80 5.96 1.37
CA ILE A 31 -0.85 4.96 1.84
C ILE A 31 0.30 5.70 2.49
N LYS A 32 0.51 5.55 3.81
CA LYS A 32 1.61 6.21 4.51
C LYS A 32 2.67 5.22 4.97
N CYS A 33 3.93 5.60 4.86
CA CYS A 33 5.01 4.77 5.40
C CYS A 33 4.91 4.75 6.93
N PRO A 34 4.79 3.58 7.59
CA PRO A 34 4.69 3.51 9.05
C PRO A 34 5.99 3.92 9.75
N ARG A 35 7.11 4.01 9.02
CA ARG A 35 8.42 4.40 9.57
C ARG A 35 8.72 5.90 9.50
N CYS A 36 8.33 6.56 8.41
CA CYS A 36 8.70 7.96 8.16
C CYS A 36 7.50 8.87 7.83
N ASN A 37 6.28 8.35 7.88
CA ASN A 37 5.03 9.04 7.56
C ASN A 37 4.88 9.59 6.13
N TYR A 38 5.83 9.32 5.23
CA TYR A 38 5.75 9.74 3.83
C TYR A 38 4.54 9.11 3.13
N GLU A 39 3.77 9.92 2.40
CA GLU A 39 2.63 9.47 1.60
C GLU A 39 3.12 8.88 0.29
N ASN A 40 2.91 7.57 0.11
CA ASN A 40 3.24 6.86 -1.11
C ASN A 40 2.02 6.82 -2.04
N PRO A 41 2.21 6.93 -3.36
CA PRO A 41 1.13 6.71 -4.31
C PRO A 41 0.64 5.25 -4.21
N PRO A 42 -0.67 5.01 -4.32
CA PRO A 42 -1.21 3.65 -4.36
C PRO A 42 -0.74 2.91 -5.62
N GLU A 43 -0.66 1.58 -5.57
CA GLU A 43 -0.34 0.79 -6.75
C GLU A 43 -1.46 0.98 -7.80
N PRO A 44 -1.14 1.29 -9.07
CA PRO A 44 -2.15 1.43 -10.10
C PRO A 44 -2.87 0.10 -10.34
N SER A 45 -4.21 0.15 -10.46
CA SER A 45 -5.08 -1.03 -10.58
C SER A 45 -4.67 -1.98 -11.70
N LEU A 46 -4.12 -1.45 -12.80
CA LEU A 46 -3.64 -2.26 -13.93
C LEU A 46 -2.49 -3.20 -13.51
N VAL A 47 -1.52 -2.69 -12.75
CA VAL A 47 -0.37 -3.46 -12.27
C VAL A 47 -0.84 -4.55 -11.31
N ARG A 48 -1.79 -4.23 -10.43
CA ARG A 48 -2.39 -5.19 -9.51
C ARG A 48 -3.10 -6.33 -10.24
N ASN A 49 -3.83 -6.03 -11.31
CA ASN A 49 -4.55 -7.02 -12.10
C ASN A 49 -3.60 -7.93 -12.89
N ILE A 50 -2.58 -7.36 -13.51
CA ILE A 50 -1.54 -8.10 -14.23
C ILE A 50 -0.83 -9.08 -13.28
N ARG A 51 -0.44 -8.63 -12.07
CA ARG A 51 0.16 -9.49 -11.03
C ARG A 51 -0.74 -10.66 -10.65
N LYS A 52 -2.04 -10.44 -10.50
CA LYS A 52 -3.02 -11.52 -10.18
C LYS A 52 -3.13 -12.53 -11.31
N LEU A 53 -3.11 -12.08 -12.57
CA LEU A 53 -3.15 -12.96 -13.74
C LEU A 53 -1.92 -13.86 -13.79
N PHE A 54 -0.71 -13.31 -13.66
CA PHE A 54 0.53 -14.09 -13.65
C PHE A 54 0.62 -15.09 -12.49
N LYS A 55 0.05 -14.77 -11.32
CA LYS A 55 0.00 -15.70 -10.19
C LYS A 55 -0.95 -16.89 -10.43
N LYS A 56 -1.94 -16.76 -11.32
CA LYS A 56 -2.91 -17.81 -11.66
C LYS A 56 -2.39 -18.77 -12.74
N SER A 57 -1.46 -18.34 -13.59
CA SER A 57 -0.92 -19.14 -14.70
C SER A 57 0.14 -20.17 -14.31
N GLY A 58 0.54 -20.22 -13.04
CA GLY A 58 1.60 -21.09 -12.53
C GLY A 58 1.10 -22.24 -11.63
N SER A 59 -0.15 -22.69 -11.79
CA SER A 59 -0.75 -23.83 -11.08
C SER A 59 -1.47 -24.76 -12.03
#